data_AF-A0A2V7ZAW1-F1
#
_entry.id   AF-A0A2V7ZAW1-F1
#
_cell.length_a   1.000
_cell.length_b   1.000
_cell.length_c   1.000
_cell.angle_alpha   90.00
_cell.angle_beta   90.00
_cell.angle_gamma   90.00
#
_symmetry.space_group_name_H-M   'P 1'
#
loop_
_entity.id
_entity.type
_entity.pdbx_description
1 polymer ?
#
loop_
_entity_poly.entity_id
_entity_poly.type
_entity_poly.pdbx_seq_one_letter_code
_entity_poly.pdbx_strand_id
1 'polypeptide(L)' 'MVFATHAGPLSRLTLVGFAAWERHDAGRSVTSPARQYSVYGVRRNFLLLRSSNRALEAQEPLRQSILDAYSRLEERA' A
#
# COMPACT_ATOMS: atom_id res chain seq x y z
N MET A 1 18.60 0.98 -1.96
CA MET A 1 18.29 1.91 -0.85
C MET A 1 17.39 1.17 0.11
N VAL A 2 17.91 0.79 1.29
CA VAL A 2 17.19 -0.05 2.27
C VAL A 2 16.37 0.88 3.16
N PHE A 3 15.04 0.74 3.16
CA PHE A 3 14.19 1.34 4.20
C PHE A 3 14.40 0.52 5.48
N ALA A 4 15.39 0.88 6.28
CA ALA A 4 15.53 0.29 7.60
C ALA A 4 14.29 0.69 8.42
N THR A 5 13.80 -0.23 9.23
CA THR A 5 12.59 -0.07 10.07
C THR A 5 12.62 1.15 11.00
N HIS A 6 13.78 1.79 11.16
CA HIS A 6 13.99 2.98 12.00
C HIS A 6 14.81 4.09 11.34
N ALA A 7 15.18 3.99 10.05
CA ALA A 7 15.93 5.04 9.36
C ALA A 7 15.27 5.40 8.03
N GLY A 8 14.84 6.66 7.92
CA GLY A 8 14.20 7.21 6.73
C GLY A 8 13.13 8.25 7.08
N PRO A 9 12.59 8.95 6.08
CA PRO A 9 11.56 9.99 6.26
C PRO A 9 10.25 9.46 6.90
N LEU A 10 10.09 8.14 6.97
CA LEU A 10 8.95 7.47 7.61
C LEU A 10 9.29 6.81 8.95
N SER A 11 10.47 7.08 9.52
CA SER A 11 10.85 6.53 10.82
C SER A 11 9.85 6.89 11.91
N ARG A 12 9.52 5.91 12.77
CA ARG A 12 8.53 6.02 13.87
C ARG A 12 7.09 6.31 13.43
N LEU A 13 6.80 6.29 12.13
CA LEU A 13 5.43 6.33 11.63
C LEU A 13 4.93 4.91 11.40
N THR A 14 3.71 4.64 11.86
CA THR A 14 2.99 3.41 11.53
C THR A 14 1.96 3.73 10.46
N LEU A 15 2.17 3.20 9.25
CA LEU A 15 1.20 3.31 8.17
C LEU A 15 0.22 2.11 8.24
N VAL A 16 -1.08 2.39 8.25
CA VAL A 16 -2.14 1.38 8.41
C VAL A 16 -3.19 1.49 7.32
N GLY A 17 -3.95 0.41 7.12
CA GLY A 17 -5.08 0.37 6.17
C GLY A 17 -4.73 -0.16 4.77
N PHE A 18 -3.64 -0.90 4.63
CA PHE A 18 -3.34 -1.65 3.41
C PHE A 18 -4.10 -2.97 3.38
N ALA A 19 -4.46 -3.43 2.19
CA ALA A 19 -5.07 -4.75 2.00
C ALA A 19 -4.31 -5.51 0.91
N ALA A 20 -3.82 -6.71 1.24
CA ALA A 20 -3.24 -7.65 0.28
C ALA A 20 -4.31 -8.65 -0.19
N TRP A 21 -4.33 -8.97 -1.48
CA TRP A 21 -5.35 -9.83 -2.09
C TRP A 21 -4.82 -10.48 -3.38
N GLU A 22 -5.40 -11.61 -3.79
CA GLU A 22 -5.02 -12.30 -5.03
C GLU A 22 -5.83 -11.79 -6.23
N ARG A 23 -5.15 -11.48 -7.33
CA ARG A 23 -5.81 -11.31 -8.62
C ARG A 23 -5.98 -12.66 -9.29
N HIS A 24 -7.10 -12.79 -9.99
CA HIS A 24 -7.38 -13.98 -10.79
C HIS A 24 -6.39 -14.17 -11.96
N ASP A 25 -5.78 -13.10 -12.46
CA ASP A 25 -5.00 -13.09 -13.71
C ASP A 25 -3.53 -12.63 -13.58
N ALA A 26 -3.18 -11.95 -12.49
CA ALA A 26 -1.88 -11.26 -12.38
C ALA A 26 -1.22 -11.41 -11.00
N GLY A 27 -1.60 -12.47 -10.26
CA GLY A 27 -1.05 -12.77 -8.93
C GLY A 27 -1.43 -11.73 -7.87
N ARG A 28 -0.62 -11.58 -6.84
CA ARG A 28 -0.97 -10.78 -5.66
C ARG A 28 -0.93 -9.27 -5.89
N SER A 29 -1.88 -8.57 -5.30
CA SER A 29 -2.01 -7.11 -5.33
C SER A 29 -2.17 -6.51 -3.94
N VAL A 30 -1.85 -5.22 -3.83
CA VAL A 30 -2.02 -4.43 -2.61
C VAL A 30 -2.81 -3.18 -2.92
N THR A 31 -3.84 -2.92 -2.11
CA THR A 31 -4.61 -1.68 -2.15
C THR A 31 -4.08 -0.72 -1.10
N SER A 32 -3.82 0.53 -1.51
CA SER A 32 -3.41 1.60 -0.60
C SER A 32 -4.58 2.06 0.29
N PRO A 33 -4.29 2.62 1.49
CA PRO A 33 -5.32 3.17 2.36
C PRO A 33 -6.14 4.23 1.63
N ALA A 34 -7.44 4.02 1.58
CA ALA A 34 -8.36 4.88 0.86
C ALA A 34 -9.64 5.09 1.66
N ARG A 35 -10.21 6.28 1.55
CA ARG A 35 -11.54 6.60 2.07
C ARG A 35 -12.52 6.72 0.92
N GLN A 36 -13.62 6.00 1.03
CA GLN A 36 -14.74 6.15 0.12
C GLN A 36 -15.58 7.38 0.50
N TYR A 37 -16.08 8.06 -0.52
CA TYR A 37 -17.03 9.15 -0.39
C TYR A 37 -17.98 9.16 -1.59
N SER A 38 -19.09 9.87 -1.48
CA SER A 38 -20.05 10.03 -2.58
C SER A 38 -20.22 11.51 -2.90
N VAL A 39 -20.27 11.84 -4.18
CA VAL A 39 -20.55 13.20 -4.67
C VAL A 39 -21.67 13.10 -5.68
N TYR A 40 -22.79 13.78 -5.40
CA TYR A 40 -24.02 13.69 -6.20
C TYR A 40 -24.47 12.25 -6.49
N GLY A 41 -24.42 11.38 -5.47
CA GLY A 41 -24.78 9.96 -5.60
C GLY A 41 -23.73 9.06 -6.23
N VAL A 42 -22.65 9.61 -6.81
CA VAL A 42 -21.57 8.82 -7.41
C VAL A 42 -20.52 8.45 -6.36
N ARG A 43 -20.30 7.15 -6.16
CA ARG A 43 -19.27 6.59 -5.28
C ARG A 43 -17.87 6.83 -5.87
N ARG A 44 -16.97 7.40 -5.07
CA ARG A 44 -15.57 7.63 -5.41
C ARG A 44 -14.66 7.22 -4.25
N ASN A 45 -13.41 6.92 -4.57
CA ASN A 45 -12.38 6.62 -3.59
C ASN A 45 -11.32 7.72 -3.58
N PHE A 46 -10.90 8.13 -2.39
CA PHE A 46 -9.82 9.08 -2.17
C PHE A 46 -8.66 8.37 -1.48
N LEU A 47 -7.49 8.35 -2.11
CA LEU A 47 -6.28 7.77 -1.52
C LEU A 47 -5.79 8.65 -0.36
N LEU A 48 -5.63 8.04 0.82
CA LEU A 48 -5.15 8.71 2.03
C LEU A 48 -3.63 8.84 2.01
N LEU A 49 -2.95 7.85 1.45
CA LEU A 49 -1.51 7.87 1.23
C LEU A 49 -1.23 8.04 -0.26
N ARG A 50 -0.42 9.06 -0.60
CA ARG A 50 -0.04 9.36 -1.98
C ARG A 50 1.37 9.93 -2.03
N SER A 51 2.08 9.69 -3.13
CA SER A 51 3.32 10.40 -3.42
C SER A 51 3.05 11.90 -3.60
N SER A 52 3.96 12.75 -3.11
CA SER A 52 3.87 14.20 -3.24
C SER A 52 3.84 14.65 -4.71
N ASN A 53 4.63 14.00 -5.56
CA ASN A 53 4.68 14.25 -7.00
C ASN A 53 3.60 13.50 -7.81
N ARG A 54 2.73 12.74 -7.14
CA ARG A 54 1.73 11.83 -7.76
C ARG A 54 2.30 10.80 -8.75
N ALA A 55 3.61 10.56 -8.75
CA ALA A 55 4.21 9.50 -9.54
C ALA A 55 3.76 8.14 -9.01
N LEU A 56 3.24 7.29 -9.89
CA LEU A 56 2.73 5.98 -9.52
C LEU A 56 3.90 5.04 -9.15
N GLU A 57 5.00 5.10 -9.90
CA GLU A 57 6.25 4.41 -9.62
C GLU A 57 6.82 4.70 -8.21
N ALA A 58 6.53 5.85 -7.61
CA ALA A 58 6.99 6.15 -6.26
C ALA A 58 6.31 5.29 -5.17
N GLN A 59 5.19 4.64 -5.48
CA GLN A 59 4.49 3.72 -4.57
C GLN A 59 4.95 2.27 -4.72
N GLU A 60 5.69 1.95 -5.79
CA GLU A 60 6.09 0.59 -6.15
C GLU A 60 7.00 -0.07 -5.10
N PRO A 61 8.02 0.60 -4.53
CA PRO A 61 8.86 -0.01 -3.48
C PRO A 61 8.08 -0.36 -2.21
N LEU A 62 7.11 0.48 -1.84
CA LEU A 62 6.23 0.23 -0.70
C LEU A 62 5.33 -0.97 -0.97
N ARG A 63 4.77 -1.06 -2.18
CA ARG A 63 3.95 -2.19 -2.61
C ARG A 63 4.72 -3.51 -2.52
N GLN A 64 5.93 -3.57 -3.06
CA GLN A 64 6.77 -4.77 -2.99
C GLN A 64 7.13 -5.14 -1.55
N SER A 65 7.50 -4.16 -0.73
CA SER A 65 7.83 -4.41 0.68
C SER A 65 6.68 -5.04 1.46
N ILE A 66 5.43 -4.63 1.18
CA ILE A 66 4.23 -5.20 1.82
C ILE A 66 3.99 -6.64 1.34
N LEU A 67 4.12 -6.88 0.03
CA LEU A 67 3.93 -8.21 -0.55
C LEU A 67 4.97 -9.21 -0.02
N ASP A 68 6.24 -8.82 0.02
CA ASP A 68 7.33 -9.65 0.54
C ASP A 68 7.09 -10.01 2.01
N ALA A 69 6.68 -9.04 2.83
CA ALA A 69 6.37 -9.27 4.23
C ALA A 69 5.15 -10.19 4.41
N TYR A 70 4.12 -10.03 3.57
CA TYR A 70 2.91 -10.84 3.62
C TYR A 70 3.16 -12.29 3.17
N SER A 71 3.96 -12.51 2.13
CA SER A 71 4.37 -13.87 1.71
C SER A 71 5.13 -14.61 2.82
N ARG A 72 6.08 -13.93 3.49
CA ARG A 72 6.80 -14.52 4.64
C ARG A 72 5.89 -14.83 5.84
N LEU A 73 4.79 -14.10 5.99
CA LEU A 73 3.81 -14.36 7.03
C LEU A 73 3.00 -15.62 6.72
N GLU A 74 2.56 -15.77 5.47
CA GLU A 74 1.80 -16.96 5.03
C GLU A 74 2.63 -18.24 5.05
N GLU A 75 3.94 -18.18 4.73
CA GLU A 75 4.85 -19.34 4.85
C GLU A 75 4.96 -19.89 6.29
N ARG A 76 4.59 -19.09 7.30
CA ARG A 76 4.67 -19.44 8.72
C ARG A 76 3.32 -19.83 9.33
N ALA A 77 2.24 -19.67 8.58
CA ALA A 77 0.87 -19.97 9.01
C ALA A 77 0.51 -21.43 8.71
#